data_AF-A0A3D5LDM8-F1
#
_entry.id   AF-A0A3D5LDM8-F1
#
_cell.length_a   1.000
_cell.length_b   1.000
_cell.length_c   1.000
_cell.angle_alpha   90.00
_cell.angle_beta   90.00
_cell.angle_gamma   90.00
#
_symmetry.space_group_name_H-M   'P 1'
#
loop_
_entity.id
_entity.type
_entity.pdbx_description
1 polymer ?
#
loop_
_entity_poly.entity_id
_entity_poly.type
_entity_poly.pdbx_seq_one_letter_code
_entity_poly.pdbx_strand_id
1 'polypeptide(L)' 'MYYGISSHKLLELRDEYEKLFGYDPNGDMEYEFGDYGEYVQLLNKCINQKKDLYEILEE' A
#
# COMPACT_ATOMS: atom_id res chain seq x y z
N MET A 1 19.55 12.41 1.17
CA MET A 1 18.16 12.05 0.85
C MET A 1 17.46 11.76 2.17
N TYR A 2 16.64 12.70 2.65
CA TYR A 2 15.93 12.55 3.92
C TYR A 2 14.72 11.65 3.65
N TYR A 3 14.91 10.32 3.70
CA TYR A 3 13.79 9.39 3.80
C TYR A 3 13.24 9.54 5.21
N GLY A 4 12.40 10.56 5.40
CA GLY A 4 11.73 10.84 6.66
C GLY A 4 10.91 9.63 7.11
N ILE A 5 10.65 9.54 8.41
CA ILE A 5 9.91 8.48 9.12
C ILE A 5 8.70 7.92 8.33
N SER A 6 8.02 8.77 7.56
CA SER A 6 6.96 8.39 6.62
C SER A 6 7.39 7.22 5.71
N SER A 7 8.53 7.32 5.04
CA SER A 7 9.01 6.31 4.10
C SER A 7 9.20 4.91 4.70
N HIS A 8 9.51 4.83 6.00
CA HIS A 8 9.72 3.54 6.68
C HIS A 8 8.40 2.80 6.89
N LYS A 9 7.36 3.51 7.33
CA LYS A 9 6.03 2.94 7.51
C LYS A 9 5.43 2.45 6.19
N LEU A 10 5.69 3.15 5.09
CA LEU A 10 5.29 2.71 3.77
C LEU A 10 6.00 1.42 3.36
N LEU A 11 7.30 1.32 3.61
CA LEU A 11 8.09 0.12 3.33
C LEU A 11 7.56 -1.08 4.12
N GLU A 12 7.26 -0.91 5.41
CA GLU A 12 6.69 -1.98 6.24
C GLU A 12 5.32 -2.43 5.72
N LEU A 13 4.43 -1.49 5.39
CA LEU A 13 3.11 -1.83 4.83
C LEU A 13 3.23 -2.56 3.49
N ARG A 14 4.19 -2.17 2.64
CA ARG A 14 4.43 -2.85 1.35
C ARG A 14 4.96 -4.26 1.55
N ASP A 15 5.90 -4.46 2.47
CA ASP A 15 6.44 -5.78 2.79
C ASP A 15 5.36 -6.70 3.39
N GLU A 16 4.47 -6.16 4.24
CA GLU A 16 3.30 -6.91 4.72
C GLU A 16 2.31 -7.25 3.60
N TYR A 17 2.01 -6.30 2.71
CA TYR A 17 1.15 -6.54 1.55
C TYR A 17 1.75 -7.63 0.64
N GLU A 18 3.02 -7.54 0.30
CA GLU A 18 3.71 -8.50 -0.56
C GLU A 18 3.71 -9.91 0.08
N LYS A 19 3.86 -10.02 1.40
CA LYS A 19 3.74 -11.30 2.11
C LYS A 19 2.33 -11.89 2.06
N LEU A 20 1.30 -11.04 2.03
CA LEU A 20 -0.10 -11.49 1.99
C LEU A 20 -0.53 -11.90 0.57
N PHE A 21 -0.19 -11.10 -0.44
CA PHE A 21 -0.69 -11.25 -1.80
C PHE A 21 0.33 -11.83 -2.78
N GLY A 22 1.62 -11.83 -2.43
CA GLY A 22 2.70 -12.42 -3.21
C GLY A 22 3.24 -11.52 -4.33
N TYR A 23 2.86 -10.24 -4.36
CA TYR A 23 3.32 -9.28 -5.36
C TYR A 23 3.37 -7.85 -4.81
N ASP A 24 4.18 -7.00 -5.45
CA ASP A 24 4.35 -5.60 -5.04
C ASP A 24 3.10 -4.78 -5.39
N PRO A 25 2.46 -4.11 -4.43
CA PRO A 25 1.29 -3.27 -4.68
C PRO A 25 1.58 -2.12 -5.68
N ASN A 26 2.83 -1.72 -5.86
CA ASN A 26 3.23 -0.72 -6.86
C ASN A 26 3.53 -1.28 -8.25
N GLY A 27 3.61 -2.61 -8.39
CA GLY A 27 3.92 -3.25 -9.67
C GLY A 27 2.78 -3.09 -10.68
N ASP A 28 1.54 -3.15 -10.20
CA ASP A 28 0.33 -3.05 -11.02
C ASP A 28 -0.39 -1.69 -10.92
N MET A 29 -0.07 -0.88 -9.91
CA MET A 29 -0.69 0.45 -9.76
C MET A 29 0.10 1.54 -10.49
N GLU A 30 -0.38 1.92 -11.68
CA GLU A 30 -0.16 3.26 -12.23
C GLU A 30 -1.11 4.30 -11.61
N TYR A 31 -1.36 4.22 -10.30
CA TYR A 31 -2.15 5.23 -9.60
C TYR A 31 -1.22 6.36 -9.13
N GLU A 32 -1.39 7.55 -9.70
CA GLU A 32 -0.84 8.77 -9.13
C GLU A 32 -1.62 9.11 -7.85
N PHE A 33 -1.18 8.57 -6.71
CA PHE A 33 -1.68 9.01 -5.42
C PHE A 33 -1.26 10.47 -5.21
N GLY A 34 -2.24 11.38 -5.28
CA GLY A 34 -2.04 12.81 -5.06
C GLY A 34 -1.63 13.15 -3.62
N ASP A 35 -1.95 12.27 -2.67
CA ASP A 35 -1.52 12.37 -1.27
C ASP A 35 -0.95 11.05 -0.74
N TYR A 36 0.20 11.14 -0.09
CA TYR A 36 0.88 10.03 0.58
C TYR A 36 0.01 9.38 1.67
N GLY A 37 -0.88 10.15 2.30
CA GLY A 37 -1.79 9.66 3.33
C GLY A 37 -2.82 8.66 2.81
N GLU A 38 -3.37 8.89 1.62
CA GLU A 38 -4.37 8.02 1.00
C GLU A 38 -3.79 6.65 0.67
N TYR A 39 -2.58 6.63 0.11
CA TYR A 39 -1.89 5.38 -0.23
C TYR A 39 -1.59 4.53 1.02
N VAL A 40 -1.12 5.16 2.10
CA VAL A 40 -0.89 4.48 3.38
C VAL A 40 -2.19 3.90 3.94
N GLN A 41 -3.29 4.66 3.89
CA GLN A 41 -4.59 4.18 4.38
C GLN A 41 -5.11 3.01 3.54
N LEU A 42 -4.93 3.06 2.23
CA LEU A 42 -5.33 2.00 1.31
C LEU A 42 -4.58 0.70 1.60
N LEU A 43 -3.25 0.73 1.67
CA LEU A 43 -2.45 -0.45 2.02
C LEU A 43 -2.86 -1.02 3.38
N ASN A 44 -3.09 -0.15 4.36
CA ASN A 44 -3.50 -0.57 5.70
C ASN A 44 -4.91 -1.19 5.69
N LYS A 45 -5.85 -0.71 4.86
CA LYS A 45 -7.14 -1.36 4.63
C LYS A 45 -6.96 -2.74 4.00
N CYS A 46 -6.11 -2.87 2.99
CA CYS A 46 -5.86 -4.14 2.31
C CYS A 46 -5.34 -5.20 3.29
N ILE A 47 -4.34 -4.83 4.11
CA ILE A 47 -3.76 -5.71 5.13
C ILE A 47 -4.80 -6.09 6.21
N ASN A 48 -5.55 -5.11 6.73
CA ASN A 48 -6.54 -5.37 7.78
C ASN A 48 -7.72 -6.22 7.31
N GLN A 49 -8.22 -5.96 6.09
CA GLN A 49 -9.32 -6.72 5.52
C GLN A 49 -8.86 -8.02 4.85
N LYS A 50 -7.54 -8.20 4.64
CA LYS A 50 -6.95 -9.25 3.81
C LYS A 50 -7.59 -9.32 2.43
N LYS A 51 -7.91 -8.15 1.89
CA LYS A 51 -8.49 -7.94 0.57
C LYS A 51 -7.47 -7.25 -0.29
N ASP A 52 -7.44 -7.65 -1.55
CA ASP A 52 -6.53 -7.07 -2.51
C ASP A 52 -6.87 -5.59 -2.79
N LEU A 53 -5.90 -4.83 -3.30
CA LEU A 53 -6.10 -3.45 -3.73
C LEU A 53 -7.30 -3.29 -4.66
N TYR A 54 -7.47 -4.19 -5.63
CA TYR A 54 -8.61 -4.14 -6.55
C TYR A 54 -9.94 -4.32 -5.82
N GLU A 55 -9.99 -5.24 -4.85
CA GLU A 55 -11.20 -5.48 -4.06
C GLU A 55 -11.57 -4.29 -3.16
N ILE A 56 -10.58 -3.57 -2.63
CA ILE A 56 -10.82 -2.36 -1.82
C ILE A 56 -11.23 -1.17 -2.68
N LEU A 57 -10.71 -1.07 -3.90
CA LEU A 57 -11.02 0.02 -4.84
C LEU A 57 -12.38 -0.16 -5.53
N GLU A 58 -12.87 -1.39 -5.66
CA GLU A 58 -14.19 -1.70 -6.21
C GLU A 58 -15.35 -1.60 -5.18
N GLU A 59 -15.04 -1.36 -3.90
CA GLU A 59 -16.00 -1.24 -2.78
C GLU A 59 -16.54 0.19 -2.58
#